data_AF-A0A316P0A8-F1
#
_entry.id   AF-A0A316P0A8-F1
#
_cell.length_a   1.000
_cell.length_b   1.000
_cell.length_c   1.000
_cell.angle_alpha   90.00
_cell.angle_beta   90.00
_cell.angle_gamma   90.00
#
_symmetry.space_group_name_H-M   'P 1'
#
loop_
_entity.id
_entity.type
_entity.pdbx_description
1 polymer ?
#
loop_
_entity_poly.entity_id
_entity_poly.type
_entity_poly.pdbx_seq_one_letter_code
_entity_poly.pdbx_strand_id
1 'polypeptide(L)'
;MKKSLILVLALILSSNSSAYALFGKDKTLEPEERGYVGTLPNLTKQYDTSEPAESSPIFEKTKNFHSANELKPIPREDPAFVNIILKPDKTSQYLNDLNDFILMLEKIYDSIENREDVQKFVARVYFFKKNADYFRDKYATKPESYYVSYQKVLDLSLRANAVSQLRAEAEKYKPYLAYSGAGKVYNSENIDQQLEYLKSEIESTIVILKEAKEI
;
A
#
# COMPACT_ATOMS: atom_id res chain seq x y z
N MET A 1 11.50 -10.36 -45.34
CA MET A 1 11.27 -8.96 -44.90
C MET A 1 11.31 -8.78 -43.38
N LYS A 2 10.68 -9.64 -42.56
CA LYS A 2 10.71 -9.52 -41.08
C LYS A 2 12.11 -9.60 -40.43
N LYS A 3 13.03 -10.38 -40.99
CA LYS A 3 14.41 -10.53 -40.47
C LYS A 3 15.29 -9.30 -40.69
N SER A 4 15.01 -8.51 -41.74
CA SER A 4 15.74 -7.26 -42.02
C SER A 4 15.34 -6.13 -41.08
N LEU A 5 14.07 -6.13 -40.63
CA LEU A 5 13.53 -5.09 -39.75
C LEU A 5 14.11 -5.19 -38.32
N ILE A 6 14.35 -6.41 -37.84
CA ILE A 6 14.96 -6.66 -36.52
C ILE A 6 16.43 -6.22 -36.51
N LEU A 7 17.15 -6.39 -37.62
CA LEU A 7 18.54 -5.97 -37.75
C LEU A 7 18.68 -4.43 -37.70
N VAL A 8 17.76 -3.71 -38.33
CA VAL A 8 17.73 -2.24 -38.32
C VAL A 8 17.39 -1.71 -36.92
N LEU A 9 16.45 -2.35 -36.22
CA LEU A 9 16.10 -1.96 -34.85
C LEU A 9 17.25 -2.20 -33.86
N ALA A 10 18.00 -3.29 -34.02
CA ALA A 10 19.18 -3.58 -33.20
C ALA A 10 20.32 -2.58 -33.43
N LEU A 11 20.47 -2.05 -34.66
CA LEU A 11 21.52 -1.07 -34.97
C LEU A 11 21.25 0.28 -34.28
N ILE A 12 19.98 0.71 -34.22
CA ILE A 12 19.58 2.00 -33.64
C ILE A 12 19.72 2.02 -32.11
N LEU A 13 19.54 0.87 -31.44
CA LEU A 13 19.74 0.79 -29.98
C LEU A 13 21.22 0.79 -29.55
N SER A 14 22.17 0.55 -30.48
CA SER A 14 23.60 0.46 -30.17
C SER A 14 24.38 1.78 -30.30
N SER A 15 23.77 2.85 -30.84
CA SER A 15 24.46 4.11 -31.14
C SER A 15 24.38 5.19 -30.05
N ASN A 16 23.78 4.90 -28.89
CA ASN A 16 23.72 5.86 -27.77
C ASN A 16 24.66 5.47 -26.63
N SER A 17 25.97 5.46 -26.89
CA SER A 17 26.98 5.61 -25.85
C SER A 17 28.31 6.06 -26.46
N SER A 18 29.02 6.93 -25.78
CA SER A 18 30.38 7.45 -26.05
C SER A 18 30.56 8.46 -27.20
N ALA A 19 30.23 9.73 -26.92
CA ALA A 19 30.84 10.88 -27.61
C ALA A 19 30.86 12.14 -26.73
N TYR A 20 31.47 12.05 -25.54
CA TYR A 20 31.88 13.21 -24.76
C TYR A 20 33.24 12.94 -24.11
N ALA A 21 34.28 12.91 -24.93
CA ALA A 21 35.66 13.14 -24.51
C ALA A 21 36.48 13.38 -25.78
N LEU A 22 37.45 14.29 -25.70
CA LEU A 22 38.43 14.65 -26.73
C LEU A 22 37.98 15.76 -27.68
N PHE A 23 38.03 17.01 -27.20
CA PHE A 23 38.68 18.13 -27.89
C PHE A 23 38.86 19.29 -26.90
N GLY A 24 39.91 19.21 -26.08
CA GLY A 24 40.40 20.31 -25.25
C GLY A 24 41.88 20.47 -25.53
N LYS A 25 42.21 21.37 -26.47
CA LYS A 25 43.58 21.75 -26.81
C LYS A 25 44.09 22.65 -25.68
N ASP A 26 45.21 22.30 -25.05
CA ASP A 26 45.91 23.17 -24.10
C ASP A 26 46.18 24.53 -24.74
N LYS A 27 45.56 25.57 -24.17
CA LYS A 27 45.98 26.96 -24.34
C LYS A 27 46.19 27.53 -22.95
N THR A 28 47.46 27.72 -22.62
CA THR A 28 47.92 28.56 -21.52
C THR A 28 47.27 29.93 -21.61
N LEU A 29 46.41 30.24 -20.64
CA LEU A 29 45.79 31.55 -20.43
C LEU A 29 46.73 32.40 -19.59
N GLU A 30 47.40 33.36 -20.23
CA GLU A 30 47.95 34.53 -19.55
C GLU A 30 46.79 35.33 -18.91
N PRO A 31 46.87 35.75 -17.65
CA PRO A 31 45.81 36.55 -17.04
C PRO A 31 45.88 37.98 -17.56
N GLU A 32 44.95 38.37 -18.44
CA GLU A 32 44.69 39.78 -18.70
C GLU A 32 44.13 40.42 -17.43
N GLU A 33 44.94 41.26 -16.78
CA GLU A 33 44.53 42.15 -15.69
C GLU A 33 43.49 43.15 -16.20
N ARG A 34 42.22 42.75 -16.22
CA ARG A 34 41.08 43.67 -16.37
C ARG A 34 40.49 43.97 -15.01
N GLY A 35 41.24 44.74 -14.22
CA GLY A 35 40.76 45.36 -12.98
C GLY A 35 40.23 46.78 -13.25
N TYR A 36 39.14 47.16 -12.60
CA TYR A 36 38.62 48.52 -12.64
C TYR A 36 39.58 49.47 -11.90
N VAL A 37 40.26 50.37 -12.64
CA VAL A 37 41.11 51.41 -12.06
C VAL A 37 40.29 52.70 -11.95
N GLY A 38 39.64 52.87 -10.81
CA GLY A 38 38.87 54.06 -10.47
C GLY A 38 38.47 54.04 -8.99
N THR A 39 38.25 55.21 -8.40
CA THR A 39 37.74 55.29 -7.02
C THR A 39 36.29 54.83 -6.98
N LEU A 40 35.99 53.86 -6.10
CA LEU A 40 34.66 53.31 -5.90
C LEU A 40 33.62 54.42 -5.64
N PRO A 41 32.40 54.34 -6.21
CA PRO A 41 31.33 55.27 -5.90
C PRO A 41 30.99 55.22 -4.41
N ASN A 42 30.89 56.40 -3.78
CA ASN A 42 30.56 56.47 -2.36
C ASN A 42 29.06 56.25 -2.15
N LEU A 43 28.69 55.02 -1.81
CA LEU A 43 27.30 54.56 -1.68
C LEU A 43 26.54 55.20 -0.51
N THR A 44 27.22 55.87 0.43
CA THR A 44 26.59 56.42 1.65
C THR A 44 25.84 57.73 1.43
N LYS A 45 26.02 58.40 0.28
CA LYS A 45 25.35 59.69 -0.02
C LYS A 45 23.83 59.59 -0.27
N GLN A 46 23.28 58.38 -0.43
CA GLN A 46 21.86 58.16 -0.69
C GLN A 46 21.08 57.59 0.49
N TYR A 47 21.73 57.35 1.63
CA TYR A 47 21.09 56.78 2.81
C TYR A 47 21.06 57.83 3.92
N ASP A 48 19.98 58.61 3.98
CA ASP A 48 19.64 59.31 5.20
C ASP A 48 19.22 58.26 6.24
N THR A 49 19.95 58.16 7.35
CA THR A 49 19.56 57.31 8.48
C THR A 49 18.27 57.85 9.08
N SER A 50 17.13 57.27 8.70
CA SER A 50 15.87 57.51 9.40
C SER A 50 15.94 56.84 10.77
N GLU A 51 15.79 57.61 11.84
CA GLU A 51 15.66 57.07 13.19
C GLU A 51 14.49 56.07 13.25
N PRO A 52 14.66 54.89 13.88
CA PRO A 52 13.60 53.89 13.96
C PRO A 52 12.46 54.44 14.80
N ALA A 53 11.27 54.53 14.21
CA ALA A 53 10.06 54.90 14.94
C ALA A 53 9.78 53.86 16.03
N GLU A 54 9.74 54.28 17.30
CA GLU A 54 9.36 53.43 18.41
C GLU A 54 7.90 52.98 18.24
N SER A 55 7.70 51.71 17.88
CA SER A 55 6.38 51.09 17.90
C SER A 55 6.11 50.52 19.28
N SER A 56 5.07 51.01 19.96
CA SER A 56 4.53 50.31 21.12
C SER A 56 3.92 48.97 20.67
N PRO A 57 4.12 47.87 21.43
CA PRO A 57 3.51 46.59 21.09
C PRO A 57 1.99 46.69 21.19
N ILE A 58 1.29 46.23 20.15
CA ILE A 58 -0.18 46.23 20.03
C ILE A 58 -0.85 45.28 21.06
N PHE A 59 -0.08 44.41 21.73
CA PHE A 59 -0.61 43.45 22.68
C PHE A 59 -0.42 43.89 24.13
N GLU A 60 -1.55 44.09 24.81
CA GLU A 60 -1.58 44.18 26.27
C GLU A 60 -1.26 42.81 26.87
N LYS A 61 -0.22 42.74 27.71
CA LYS A 61 0.07 41.53 28.50
C LYS A 61 -1.10 41.31 29.46
N THR A 62 -1.88 40.24 29.25
CA THR A 62 -2.93 39.83 30.17
C THR A 62 -2.31 39.59 31.54
N LYS A 63 -2.65 40.41 32.54
CA LYS A 63 -2.01 40.42 33.87
C LYS A 63 -2.17 39.12 34.66
N ASN A 64 -3.12 38.24 34.30
CA ASN A 64 -3.51 37.08 35.10
C ASN A 64 -3.63 35.79 34.26
N PHE A 65 -2.68 35.52 33.37
CA PHE A 65 -2.66 34.23 32.67
C PHE A 65 -2.12 33.15 33.63
N HIS A 66 -3.02 32.35 34.20
CA HIS A 66 -2.75 31.32 35.22
C HIS A 66 -2.03 31.82 36.50
N SER A 67 -2.66 32.73 37.24
CA SER A 67 -2.24 33.10 38.60
C SER A 67 -2.26 31.88 39.53
N ALA A 68 -1.21 31.68 40.34
CA ALA A 68 -1.02 30.47 41.15
C ALA A 68 -2.10 30.20 42.23
N ASN A 69 -2.96 31.19 42.51
CA ASN A 69 -4.01 31.11 43.53
C ASN A 69 -5.43 30.93 42.96
N GLU A 70 -5.59 30.87 41.63
CA GLU A 70 -6.90 30.68 40.99
C GLU A 70 -7.08 29.23 40.53
N LEU A 71 -8.29 28.70 40.71
CA LEU A 71 -8.65 27.39 40.17
C LEU A 71 -8.60 27.47 38.65
N LYS A 72 -7.83 26.57 38.03
CA LYS A 72 -7.77 26.49 36.57
C LYS A 72 -9.18 26.23 36.03
N PRO A 73 -9.65 26.99 35.02
CA PRO A 73 -10.95 26.76 34.42
C PRO A 73 -11.01 25.35 33.82
N ILE A 74 -12.22 24.81 33.68
CA ILE A 74 -12.41 23.54 32.98
C ILE A 74 -11.86 23.68 31.56
N PRO A 75 -11.19 22.64 31.00
CA PRO A 75 -10.50 22.73 29.72
C PRO A 75 -11.33 23.33 28.57
N ARG A 76 -12.65 23.12 28.56
CA ARG A 76 -13.54 23.66 27.53
C ARG A 76 -13.66 25.20 27.53
N GLU A 77 -13.48 25.82 28.69
CA GLU A 77 -13.66 27.26 28.91
C GLU A 77 -12.31 28.01 28.97
N ASP A 78 -11.19 27.29 28.83
CA ASP A 78 -9.86 27.88 28.81
C ASP A 78 -9.52 28.37 27.39
N PRO A 79 -9.29 29.69 27.18
CA PRO A 79 -8.89 30.22 25.88
C PRO A 79 -7.52 29.70 25.42
N ALA A 80 -6.71 29.13 26.31
CA ALA A 80 -5.45 28.46 26.01
C ALA A 80 -5.64 26.99 25.60
N PHE A 81 -6.80 26.38 25.87
CA PHE A 81 -7.04 24.97 25.61
C PHE A 81 -7.37 24.74 24.14
N VAL A 82 -6.38 24.24 23.41
CA VAL A 82 -6.57 23.74 22.06
C VAL A 82 -7.15 22.34 22.14
N ASN A 83 -8.40 22.18 21.70
CA ASN A 83 -9.01 20.85 21.52
C ASN A 83 -8.34 20.15 20.32
N ILE A 84 -7.22 19.48 20.57
CA ILE A 84 -6.54 18.67 19.56
C ILE A 84 -7.39 17.41 19.36
N ILE A 85 -8.36 17.48 18.45
CA ILE A 85 -9.03 16.28 17.94
C ILE A 85 -8.00 15.55 17.08
N LEU A 86 -7.34 14.54 17.66
CA LEU A 86 -6.52 13.60 16.91
C LEU A 86 -7.46 12.82 15.99
N LYS A 87 -7.52 13.22 14.71
CA LYS A 87 -8.18 12.40 13.70
C LYS A 87 -7.36 11.11 13.58
N PRO A 88 -7.98 9.92 13.67
CA PRO A 88 -7.25 8.68 13.43
C PRO A 88 -6.67 8.74 12.03
N ASP A 89 -5.46 8.21 11.87
CA ASP A 89 -4.81 8.15 10.56
C ASP A 89 -5.71 7.44 9.56
N LYS A 90 -5.76 7.99 8.33
CA LYS A 90 -6.53 7.35 7.26
C LYS A 90 -5.87 6.01 6.96
N THR A 91 -6.55 4.91 7.30
CA THR A 91 -6.13 3.57 6.91
C THR A 91 -6.01 3.50 5.40
N SER A 92 -4.97 2.83 4.91
CA SER A 92 -4.79 2.67 3.47
C SER A 92 -5.97 1.87 2.89
N GLN A 93 -6.34 2.16 1.63
CA GLN A 93 -7.39 1.43 0.95
C GLN A 93 -7.10 -0.08 0.91
N TYR A 94 -5.82 -0.45 0.82
CA TYR A 94 -5.36 -1.84 0.85
C TYR A 94 -5.73 -2.54 2.16
N LEU A 95 -5.46 -1.91 3.31
CA LEU A 95 -5.80 -2.48 4.62
C LEU A 95 -7.31 -2.62 4.82
N ASN A 96 -8.10 -1.67 4.29
CA ASN A 96 -9.55 -1.78 4.32
C ASN A 96 -10.04 -2.97 3.47
N ASP A 97 -9.49 -3.15 2.26
CA ASP A 97 -9.82 -4.29 1.40
C ASP A 97 -9.40 -5.63 2.07
N LEU A 98 -8.25 -5.68 2.77
CA LEU A 98 -7.84 -6.86 3.54
C LEU A 98 -8.81 -7.21 4.67
N ASN A 99 -9.38 -6.20 5.34
CA ASN A 99 -10.35 -6.42 6.40
C ASN A 99 -11.64 -7.07 5.86
N ASP A 100 -12.07 -6.69 4.65
CA ASP A 100 -13.20 -7.34 4.00
C ASP A 100 -12.91 -8.81 3.69
N PHE A 101 -11.67 -9.15 3.32
CA PHE A 101 -11.25 -10.54 3.14
C PHE A 101 -11.26 -11.33 4.44
N ILE A 102 -10.81 -10.76 5.56
CA ILE A 102 -10.89 -11.43 6.87
C ILE A 102 -12.32 -11.87 7.16
N LEU A 103 -13.30 -10.98 6.97
CA LEU A 103 -14.71 -11.31 7.19
C LEU A 103 -15.25 -12.39 6.24
N MET A 104 -14.77 -12.42 4.99
CA MET A 104 -15.14 -13.48 4.05
C MET A 104 -14.53 -14.82 4.44
N LEU A 105 -13.28 -14.82 4.89
CA LEU A 105 -12.55 -16.01 5.32
C LEU A 105 -13.13 -16.61 6.60
N GLU A 106 -13.49 -15.78 7.59
CA GLU A 106 -14.19 -16.22 8.81
C GLU A 106 -15.53 -16.89 8.45
N LYS A 107 -16.29 -16.33 7.52
CA LYS A 107 -17.54 -16.96 7.04
C LYS A 107 -17.33 -18.29 6.32
N ILE A 108 -16.22 -18.44 5.58
CA ILE A 108 -15.89 -19.71 4.92
C ILE A 108 -15.45 -20.74 5.97
N TYR A 109 -14.66 -20.32 6.95
CA TYR A 109 -14.26 -21.14 8.08
C TYR A 109 -15.48 -21.67 8.85
N ASP A 110 -16.41 -20.78 9.22
CA ASP A 110 -17.65 -21.15 9.90
C ASP A 110 -18.50 -22.11 9.07
N SER A 111 -18.49 -21.96 7.74
CA SER A 111 -19.20 -22.84 6.81
C SER A 111 -18.64 -24.28 6.84
N ILE A 112 -17.32 -24.42 7.00
CA ILE A 112 -16.65 -25.72 7.14
C ILE A 112 -16.97 -26.31 8.52
N GLU A 113 -16.84 -25.54 9.59
CA GLU A 113 -17.03 -26.02 10.97
C GLU A 113 -18.47 -26.45 11.26
N ASN A 114 -19.45 -25.68 10.79
CA ASN A 114 -20.87 -26.00 10.97
C ASN A 114 -21.40 -27.03 9.96
N ARG A 115 -20.54 -27.56 9.07
CA ARG A 115 -20.91 -28.48 7.98
C ARG A 115 -22.12 -27.97 7.18
N GLU A 116 -22.04 -26.71 6.74
CA GLU A 116 -23.09 -26.12 5.92
C GLU A 116 -23.29 -26.89 4.60
N ASP A 117 -24.46 -26.68 4.01
CA ASP A 117 -24.83 -27.16 2.68
C ASP A 117 -23.76 -26.83 1.62
N VAL A 118 -23.52 -27.79 0.73
CA VAL A 118 -22.45 -27.70 -0.29
C VAL A 118 -22.68 -26.50 -1.21
N GLN A 119 -23.93 -26.20 -1.58
CA GLN A 119 -24.23 -25.08 -2.48
C GLN A 119 -23.93 -23.74 -1.81
N LYS A 120 -24.26 -23.60 -0.52
CA LYS A 120 -23.93 -22.41 0.27
C LYS A 120 -22.42 -22.21 0.37
N PHE A 121 -21.67 -23.28 0.67
CA PHE A 121 -20.21 -23.24 0.71
C PHE A 121 -19.63 -22.80 -0.63
N VAL A 122 -20.07 -23.42 -1.73
CA VAL A 122 -19.63 -23.09 -3.10
C VAL A 122 -19.92 -21.63 -3.44
N ALA A 123 -21.10 -21.13 -3.07
CA ALA A 123 -21.45 -19.73 -3.29
C ALA A 123 -20.53 -18.78 -2.52
N ARG A 124 -20.25 -19.04 -1.23
CA ARG A 124 -19.33 -18.23 -0.41
C ARG A 124 -17.92 -18.19 -1.02
N VAL A 125 -17.40 -19.35 -1.43
CA VAL A 125 -16.08 -19.46 -2.07
C VAL A 125 -16.05 -18.76 -3.43
N TYR A 126 -17.12 -18.85 -4.22
CA TYR A 126 -17.24 -18.14 -5.49
C TYR A 126 -17.17 -16.61 -5.30
N PHE A 127 -17.90 -16.06 -4.32
CA PHE A 127 -17.81 -14.63 -3.99
C PHE A 127 -16.41 -14.24 -3.53
N PHE A 128 -15.78 -15.05 -2.67
CA PHE A 128 -14.41 -14.82 -2.24
C PHE A 128 -13.44 -14.79 -3.42
N LYS A 129 -13.48 -15.79 -4.31
CA LYS A 129 -12.64 -15.83 -5.51
C LYS A 129 -12.84 -14.61 -6.40
N LYS A 130 -14.09 -14.23 -6.66
CA LYS A 130 -14.39 -13.06 -7.51
C LYS A 130 -13.83 -11.76 -6.90
N ASN A 131 -13.92 -11.61 -5.59
CA ASN A 131 -13.31 -10.48 -4.89
C ASN A 131 -11.78 -10.54 -4.93
N ALA A 132 -11.18 -11.73 -4.82
CA ALA A 132 -9.74 -11.93 -4.96
C ALA A 132 -9.24 -11.60 -6.37
N ASP A 133 -9.98 -11.97 -7.42
CA ASP A 133 -9.66 -11.61 -8.81
C ASP A 133 -9.70 -10.09 -9.01
N TYR A 134 -10.73 -9.42 -8.48
CA TYR A 134 -10.79 -7.95 -8.51
C TYR A 134 -9.63 -7.31 -7.73
N PHE A 135 -9.30 -7.86 -6.57
CA PHE A 135 -8.19 -7.40 -5.75
C PHE A 135 -6.84 -7.58 -6.46
N ARG A 136 -6.62 -8.71 -7.13
CA ARG A 136 -5.46 -8.92 -8.00
C ARG A 136 -5.35 -7.79 -9.02
N ASP A 137 -6.42 -7.56 -9.77
CA ASP A 137 -6.40 -6.59 -10.87
C ASP A 137 -6.22 -5.15 -10.35
N LYS A 138 -6.76 -4.83 -9.17
CA LYS A 138 -6.65 -3.52 -8.50
C LYS A 138 -5.23 -3.19 -8.03
N TYR A 139 -4.45 -4.20 -7.61
CA TYR A 139 -3.12 -4.01 -7.01
C TYR A 139 -1.97 -4.54 -7.88
N ALA A 140 -2.23 -5.18 -9.02
CA ALA A 140 -1.23 -5.79 -9.89
C ALA A 140 -0.06 -4.86 -10.29
N THR A 141 -0.31 -3.56 -10.47
CA THR A 141 0.71 -2.57 -10.86
C THR A 141 1.28 -1.78 -9.68
N LYS A 142 0.82 -2.06 -8.47
CA LYS A 142 1.15 -1.30 -7.26
C LYS A 142 2.14 -2.07 -6.37
N PRO A 143 2.92 -1.37 -5.51
CA PRO A 143 3.91 -2.04 -4.65
C PRO A 143 3.29 -3.06 -3.69
N GLU A 144 2.00 -2.93 -3.35
CA GLU A 144 1.29 -3.86 -2.49
C GLU A 144 1.18 -5.28 -3.07
N SER A 145 1.36 -5.45 -4.39
CA SER A 145 1.42 -6.76 -5.03
C SER A 145 2.59 -7.64 -4.56
N TYR A 146 3.65 -7.02 -4.02
CA TYR A 146 4.79 -7.75 -3.46
C TYR A 146 4.59 -8.16 -2.00
N TYR A 147 3.49 -7.75 -1.36
CA TYR A 147 3.24 -8.07 0.03
C TYR A 147 2.85 -9.53 0.20
N VAL A 148 3.28 -10.13 1.32
CA VAL A 148 2.95 -11.53 1.66
C VAL A 148 1.45 -11.71 1.80
N SER A 149 0.76 -10.75 2.43
CA SER A 149 -0.69 -10.72 2.57
C SER A 149 -1.42 -10.76 1.22
N TYR A 150 -0.91 -10.03 0.22
CA TYR A 150 -1.47 -10.06 -1.14
C TYR A 150 -1.36 -11.45 -1.77
N GLN A 151 -0.17 -12.04 -1.74
CA GLN A 151 0.08 -13.36 -2.33
C GLN A 151 -0.76 -14.44 -1.65
N LYS A 152 -0.85 -14.40 -0.30
CA LYS A 152 -1.63 -15.37 0.47
C LYS A 152 -3.12 -15.35 0.14
N VAL A 153 -3.71 -14.17 -0.03
CA VAL A 153 -5.13 -14.05 -0.44
C VAL A 153 -5.35 -14.71 -1.80
N LEU A 154 -4.46 -14.47 -2.77
CA LEU A 154 -4.58 -15.04 -4.10
C LEU A 154 -4.41 -16.56 -4.10
N ASP A 155 -3.37 -17.07 -3.44
CA ASP A 155 -3.12 -18.51 -3.36
C ASP A 155 -4.27 -19.25 -2.66
N LEU A 156 -4.79 -18.67 -1.58
CA LEU A 156 -5.94 -19.22 -0.86
C LEU A 156 -7.20 -19.20 -1.73
N SER A 157 -7.41 -18.16 -2.53
CA SER A 157 -8.56 -18.08 -3.45
C SER A 157 -8.55 -19.19 -4.51
N LEU A 158 -7.36 -19.57 -4.99
CA LEU A 158 -7.21 -20.67 -5.94
C LEU A 158 -7.50 -22.02 -5.28
N ARG A 159 -6.92 -22.24 -4.09
CA ARG A 159 -7.09 -23.48 -3.32
C ARG A 159 -8.52 -23.67 -2.83
N ALA A 160 -9.13 -22.64 -2.25
CA ALA A 160 -10.53 -22.66 -1.83
C ALA A 160 -11.46 -23.01 -3.00
N ASN A 161 -11.23 -22.41 -4.18
CA ASN A 161 -12.02 -22.69 -5.37
C ASN A 161 -11.87 -24.14 -5.84
N ALA A 162 -10.65 -24.69 -5.87
CA ALA A 162 -10.43 -26.09 -6.21
C ALA A 162 -11.19 -27.04 -5.27
N VAL A 163 -11.13 -26.79 -3.95
CA VAL A 163 -11.87 -27.57 -2.95
C VAL A 163 -13.39 -27.42 -3.13
N SER A 164 -13.89 -26.22 -3.45
CA SER A 164 -15.33 -26.03 -3.70
C SER A 164 -15.82 -26.78 -4.95
N GLN A 165 -15.02 -26.79 -6.02
CA GLN A 165 -15.34 -27.54 -7.23
C GLN A 165 -15.33 -29.04 -6.94
N LEU A 166 -14.32 -29.53 -6.21
CA LEU A 166 -14.25 -30.91 -5.77
C LEU A 166 -15.49 -31.33 -4.97
N ARG A 167 -15.96 -30.49 -4.03
CA ARG A 167 -17.18 -30.78 -3.26
C ARG A 167 -18.44 -30.80 -4.12
N ALA A 168 -18.59 -29.83 -5.03
CA ALA A 168 -19.73 -29.76 -5.94
C ALA A 168 -19.78 -30.97 -6.89
N GLU A 169 -18.63 -31.36 -7.41
CA GLU A 169 -18.49 -32.56 -8.25
C GLU A 169 -18.76 -33.84 -7.46
N ALA A 170 -18.24 -33.94 -6.23
CA ALA A 170 -18.48 -35.08 -5.37
C ALA A 170 -19.97 -35.28 -5.11
N GLU A 171 -20.71 -34.23 -4.80
CA GLU A 171 -22.16 -34.31 -4.59
C GLU A 171 -22.89 -34.87 -5.82
N LYS A 172 -22.50 -34.42 -7.01
CA LYS A 172 -23.09 -34.87 -8.28
C LYS A 172 -22.71 -36.29 -8.65
N TYR A 173 -21.44 -36.68 -8.46
CA TYR A 173 -20.88 -37.92 -9.00
C TYR A 173 -20.76 -39.06 -7.99
N LYS A 174 -20.89 -38.79 -6.68
CA LYS A 174 -20.83 -39.82 -5.62
C LYS A 174 -21.78 -41.01 -5.86
N PRO A 175 -23.03 -40.84 -6.34
CA PRO A 175 -23.91 -41.97 -6.66
C PRO A 175 -23.38 -42.88 -7.79
N TYR A 176 -22.54 -42.35 -8.68
CA TYR A 176 -22.16 -43.01 -9.93
C TYR A 176 -20.73 -43.54 -9.95
N LEU A 177 -19.84 -43.00 -9.11
CA LEU A 177 -18.40 -43.29 -9.17
C LEU A 177 -17.84 -44.08 -7.99
N ALA A 178 -18.65 -44.42 -6.98
CA ALA A 178 -18.20 -45.04 -5.73
C ALA A 178 -17.34 -46.31 -5.87
N TYR A 179 -17.41 -47.03 -7.00
CA TYR A 179 -16.72 -48.30 -7.22
C TYR A 179 -15.61 -48.26 -8.29
N SER A 180 -15.31 -47.10 -8.88
CA SER A 180 -14.22 -46.94 -9.86
C SER A 180 -12.97 -46.33 -9.20
N GLY A 181 -11.77 -46.67 -9.69
CA GLY A 181 -10.51 -46.10 -9.22
C GLY A 181 -10.47 -44.57 -9.28
N ALA A 182 -11.17 -43.97 -10.25
CA ALA A 182 -11.33 -42.51 -10.38
C ALA A 182 -12.28 -41.91 -9.32
N GLY A 183 -13.18 -42.70 -8.74
CA GLY A 183 -14.12 -42.25 -7.70
C GLY A 183 -13.49 -42.05 -6.33
N LYS A 184 -12.27 -42.55 -6.11
CA LYS A 184 -11.53 -42.35 -4.84
C LYS A 184 -11.29 -40.87 -4.53
N VAL A 185 -11.18 -40.03 -5.56
CA VAL A 185 -11.00 -38.58 -5.40
C VAL A 185 -12.23 -37.95 -4.71
N TYR A 186 -13.42 -38.48 -4.97
CA TYR A 186 -14.70 -38.02 -4.40
C TYR A 186 -15.10 -38.75 -3.11
N ASN A 187 -14.18 -39.54 -2.52
CA ASN A 187 -14.42 -40.18 -1.23
C ASN A 187 -14.59 -39.10 -0.14
N SER A 188 -15.54 -39.34 0.77
CA SER A 188 -15.80 -38.46 1.91
C SER A 188 -14.54 -38.21 2.75
N GLU A 189 -13.71 -39.22 2.97
CA GLU A 189 -12.46 -39.07 3.73
C GLU A 189 -11.46 -38.10 3.08
N ASN A 190 -11.30 -38.17 1.75
CA ASN A 190 -10.43 -37.23 1.04
C ASN A 190 -10.99 -35.81 1.09
N ILE A 191 -12.31 -35.65 0.91
CA ILE A 191 -12.97 -34.35 0.99
C ILE A 191 -12.79 -33.73 2.38
N ASP A 192 -12.96 -34.53 3.44
CA ASP A 192 -12.80 -34.08 4.81
C ASP A 192 -11.35 -33.66 5.08
N GLN A 193 -10.35 -34.39 4.56
CA GLN A 193 -8.94 -34.01 4.64
C GLN A 193 -8.67 -32.69 3.90
N GLN A 194 -9.20 -32.51 2.69
CA GLN A 194 -9.04 -31.27 1.93
C GLN A 194 -9.70 -30.07 2.64
N LEU A 195 -10.83 -30.29 3.31
CA LEU A 195 -11.49 -29.27 4.11
C LEU A 195 -10.67 -28.90 5.35
N GLU A 196 -10.05 -29.87 6.02
CA GLU A 196 -9.21 -29.61 7.19
C GLU A 196 -7.93 -28.85 6.80
N TYR A 197 -7.31 -29.20 5.67
CA TYR A 197 -6.18 -28.45 5.15
C TYR A 197 -6.58 -27.01 4.77
N LEU A 198 -7.73 -26.85 4.10
CA LEU A 198 -8.25 -25.52 3.77
C LEU A 198 -8.54 -24.70 5.03
N LYS A 199 -9.07 -25.34 6.08
CA LYS A 199 -9.37 -24.71 7.38
C LYS A 199 -8.09 -24.15 8.02
N SER A 200 -7.06 -24.98 8.15
CA SER A 200 -5.76 -24.57 8.69
C SER A 200 -5.12 -23.43 7.87
N GLU A 201 -5.27 -23.48 6.54
CA GLU A 201 -4.75 -22.44 5.68
C GLU A 201 -5.50 -21.11 5.82
N ILE A 202 -6.82 -21.17 6.00
CA ILE A 202 -7.65 -20.00 6.27
C ILE A 202 -7.20 -19.34 7.58
N GLU A 203 -7.02 -20.11 8.66
CA GLU A 203 -6.55 -19.58 9.94
C GLU A 203 -5.19 -18.90 9.81
N SER A 204 -4.23 -19.57 9.18
CA SER A 204 -2.90 -19.01 8.94
C SER A 204 -2.96 -17.72 8.12
N THR A 205 -3.83 -17.67 7.11
CA THR A 205 -4.01 -16.48 6.29
C THR A 205 -4.63 -15.34 7.09
N ILE A 206 -5.66 -15.61 7.90
CA ILE A 206 -6.28 -14.60 8.79
C ILE A 206 -5.24 -13.98 9.72
N VAL A 207 -4.35 -14.79 10.30
CA VAL A 207 -3.26 -14.29 11.17
C VAL A 207 -2.36 -13.31 10.38
N ILE A 208 -1.89 -13.70 9.20
CA ILE A 208 -1.04 -12.85 8.35
C ILE A 208 -1.76 -11.54 7.98
N LEU A 209 -3.06 -11.60 7.68
CA LEU A 209 -3.84 -10.42 7.33
C LEU A 209 -4.04 -9.47 8.53
N LYS A 210 -4.16 -10.01 9.74
CA LYS A 210 -4.27 -9.23 10.98
C LYS A 210 -2.92 -8.58 11.33
N GLU A 211 -1.81 -9.31 11.20
CA GLU A 211 -0.46 -8.76 11.41
C GLU A 211 -0.14 -7.62 10.45
N ALA A 212 -0.54 -7.73 9.18
CA ALA A 212 -0.33 -6.68 8.19
C ALA A 212 -1.04 -5.35 8.53
N LYS A 213 -2.00 -5.35 9.45
CA LYS A 213 -2.72 -4.16 9.91
C LYS A 213 -2.01 -3.45 11.08
N GLU A 214 -1.22 -4.17 11.85
CA GLU A 214 -0.52 -3.63 13.02
C GLU A 214 0.78 -2.90 12.65
N ILE A 215 1.21 -3.02 11.40
CA ILE A 215 2.37 -2.35 10.79
C ILE A 215 1.91 -1.06 10.08
#